data_AF-A0A6A2WYT7-F1
#
_entry.id   AF-A0A6A2WYT7-F1
#
_cell.length_a   1.000
_cell.length_b   1.000
_cell.length_c   1.000
_cell.angle_alpha   90.00
_cell.angle_beta   90.00
_cell.angle_gamma   90.00
#
_symmetry.space_group_name_H-M   'P 1'
#
loop_
_entity.id
_entity.type
_entity.pdbx_description
1 polymer ?
#
loop_
_entity_poly.entity_id
_entity_poly.type
_entity_poly.pdbx_seq_one_letter_code
_entity_poly.pdbx_strand_id
1 'polypeptide(L)'
;MDRTLKTALEDSPPQDDHCKFANWTVVHKALMAIKDVEGMLLSLDPKYYDILMKYVYRGLSTGDPATCDRCLKIHEKLAEKAGFGCILRSLADTVNTV
;
A
#
# COMPACT_ATOMS: atom_id res chain seq x y z
N MET A 1 -10.29 3.01 12.77
CA MET A 1 -9.91 2.99 11.35
C MET A 1 -9.11 4.25 11.08
N ASP A 2 -7.86 4.15 10.61
CA ASP A 2 -7.11 5.33 10.16
C ASP A 2 -7.78 5.85 8.88
N ARG A 3 -8.59 6.88 9.02
CA ARG A 3 -9.40 7.48 7.95
C ARG A 3 -8.51 7.91 6.77
N THR A 4 -7.28 8.30 7.07
CA THR A 4 -6.30 8.82 6.11
C THR A 4 -5.91 7.75 5.10
N LEU A 5 -5.61 6.54 5.55
CA LEU A 5 -5.19 5.45 4.67
C LEU A 5 -6.32 5.00 3.77
N LYS A 6 -7.53 4.81 4.32
CA LYS A 6 -8.67 4.38 3.51
C LYS A 6 -8.99 5.38 2.41
N THR A 7 -9.04 6.67 2.73
CA THR A 7 -9.29 7.71 1.72
C THR A 7 -8.20 7.73 0.65
N ALA A 8 -6.94 7.52 1.02
CA ALA A 8 -5.84 7.46 0.05
C ALA A 8 -5.90 6.23 -0.90
N LEU A 9 -6.65 5.19 -0.52
CA LEU A 9 -6.80 3.96 -1.31
C LEU A 9 -8.13 3.88 -2.10
N GLU A 10 -9.05 4.84 -1.89
CA GLU A 10 -10.37 4.86 -2.56
C GLU A 10 -10.30 5.34 -4.01
N ASP A 11 -9.29 6.14 -4.36
CA ASP A 11 -9.11 6.61 -5.74
C ASP A 11 -8.54 5.51 -6.63
N SER A 12 -9.19 5.29 -7.79
CA SER A 12 -8.62 4.44 -8.84
C SER A 12 -7.24 4.99 -9.24
N PRO A 13 -6.21 4.13 -9.41
CA PRO A 13 -4.88 4.60 -9.77
C PRO A 13 -4.95 5.46 -11.04
N PRO A 14 -4.53 6.74 -10.96
CA PRO A 14 -4.66 7.66 -12.07
C PRO A 14 -3.73 7.24 -13.21
N GLN A 15 -4.15 7.45 -14.46
CA GLN A 15 -3.32 7.10 -15.61
C GLN A 15 -2.14 8.07 -15.80
N ASP A 16 -2.32 9.33 -15.39
CA ASP A 16 -1.33 10.39 -15.49
C ASP A 16 -0.28 10.32 -14.36
N ASP A 17 0.99 10.46 -14.72
CA ASP A 17 2.11 10.27 -13.78
C ASP A 17 2.20 11.35 -12.70
N HIS A 18 1.74 12.59 -12.98
CA HIS A 18 1.68 13.64 -11.96
C HIS A 18 0.64 13.30 -10.90
N CYS A 19 -0.53 12.81 -11.32
CA CYS A 19 -1.54 12.32 -10.39
C CYS A 19 -1.07 11.09 -9.59
N LYS A 20 -0.32 10.15 -10.20
CA LYS A 20 0.27 9.00 -9.47
C LYS A 20 1.26 9.45 -8.41
N PHE A 21 2.08 10.46 -8.71
CA PHE A 21 3.02 11.02 -7.74
C PHE A 21 2.31 11.72 -6.57
N ALA A 22 1.28 12.51 -6.87
CA ALA A 22 0.47 13.17 -5.85
C ALA A 22 -0.20 12.14 -4.92
N ASN A 23 -0.82 11.09 -5.49
CA ASN A 23 -1.47 10.05 -4.70
C ASN A 23 -0.46 9.32 -3.81
N TRP A 24 0.69 8.95 -4.35
CA TRP A 24 1.77 8.36 -3.56
C TRP A 24 2.23 9.22 -2.40
N THR A 25 2.33 10.53 -2.58
CA THR A 25 2.76 11.42 -1.50
C THR A 25 1.83 11.32 -0.30
N VAL A 26 0.52 11.15 -0.53
CA VAL A 26 -0.48 10.96 0.53
C VAL A 26 -0.37 9.57 1.14
N VAL A 27 -0.33 8.53 0.30
CA VAL A 27 -0.23 7.14 0.76
C VAL A 27 1.05 6.89 1.54
N HIS A 28 2.20 7.38 1.07
CA HIS A 28 3.49 7.23 1.75
C HIS A 28 3.46 7.85 3.14
N LYS A 29 2.92 9.07 3.28
CA LYS A 29 2.74 9.71 4.60
C LYS A 29 1.87 8.86 5.52
N ALA A 30 0.75 8.33 5.03
CA ALA A 30 -0.11 7.45 5.80
C ALA A 30 0.62 6.15 6.19
N LEU A 31 1.33 5.53 5.23
CA LEU A 31 2.12 4.32 5.44
C LEU A 31 3.18 4.51 6.50
N MET A 32 3.80 5.70 6.62
CA MET A 32 4.78 6.01 7.66
C MET A 32 4.15 6.35 9.02
N ALA A 33 2.90 6.83 9.05
CA ALA A 33 2.20 7.25 10.27
C ALA A 33 1.56 6.10 11.07
N ILE A 34 1.28 4.94 10.45
CA ILE A 34 0.75 3.74 11.13
C ILE A 34 1.62 3.38 12.36
N LYS A 35 1.00 3.10 13.50
CA LYS A 35 1.72 2.64 14.71
C LYS A 35 1.50 1.16 14.96
N ASP A 36 0.29 0.71 14.67
CA ASP A 36 -0.16 -0.67 14.81
C ASP A 36 -0.59 -1.18 13.42
N VAL A 37 0.28 -2.01 12.83
CA VAL A 37 0.06 -2.58 11.50
C VAL A 37 -1.07 -3.61 11.53
N GLU A 38 -1.10 -4.47 12.55
CA GLU A 38 -2.10 -5.53 12.65
C GLU A 38 -3.50 -4.94 12.89
N GLY A 39 -3.62 -3.97 13.81
CA GLY A 39 -4.87 -3.27 14.04
C GLY A 39 -5.35 -2.47 12.81
N MET A 40 -4.43 -1.85 12.07
CA MET A 40 -4.75 -1.19 10.80
C MET A 40 -5.34 -2.19 9.82
N LEU A 41 -4.68 -3.33 9.60
CA LEU A 41 -5.13 -4.37 8.68
C LEU A 41 -6.47 -4.97 9.11
N LEU A 42 -6.69 -5.22 10.42
CA LEU A 42 -7.97 -5.66 10.98
C LEU A 42 -9.12 -4.71 10.64
N SER A 43 -8.87 -3.42 10.61
CA SER A 43 -9.89 -2.41 10.29
C SER A 43 -10.07 -2.12 8.79
N LEU A 44 -9.15 -2.59 7.94
CA LEU A 44 -9.17 -2.33 6.51
C LEU A 44 -10.03 -3.38 5.78
N ASP A 45 -10.89 -2.92 4.87
CA ASP A 45 -11.70 -3.79 4.01
C ASP A 45 -10.77 -4.60 3.08
N PRO A 46 -10.91 -5.94 3.00
CA PRO A 46 -10.04 -6.81 2.19
C PRO A 46 -9.91 -6.42 0.73
N LYS A 47 -10.90 -5.72 0.15
CA LYS A 47 -10.81 -5.23 -1.24
C LYS A 47 -9.63 -4.26 -1.47
N TYR A 48 -9.10 -3.65 -0.40
CA TYR A 48 -7.96 -2.73 -0.48
C TYR A 48 -6.59 -3.40 -0.32
N TYR A 49 -6.53 -4.71 -0.05
CA TYR A 49 -5.26 -5.39 0.21
C TYR A 49 -4.34 -5.41 -1.02
N ASP A 50 -4.89 -5.70 -2.19
CA ASP A 50 -4.08 -5.76 -3.42
C ASP A 50 -3.49 -4.39 -3.79
N ILE A 51 -4.27 -3.31 -3.62
CA ILE A 51 -3.79 -1.94 -3.87
C ILE A 51 -2.80 -1.48 -2.80
N LEU A 52 -3.01 -1.84 -1.53
CA LEU A 52 -2.03 -1.59 -0.46
C LEU A 52 -0.70 -2.30 -0.74
N MET A 53 -0.75 -3.56 -1.18
CA MET A 53 0.44 -4.34 -1.53
C MET A 53 1.22 -3.71 -2.71
N LYS A 54 0.53 -3.11 -3.69
CA LYS A 54 1.22 -2.33 -4.74
C LYS A 54 1.95 -1.11 -4.17
N TYR A 55 1.32 -0.36 -3.27
CA TYR A 55 1.96 0.79 -2.62
C TYR A 55 3.15 0.38 -1.74
N VAL A 56 3.09 -0.80 -1.12
CA VAL A 56 4.22 -1.40 -0.42
C VAL A 56 5.38 -1.65 -1.41
N TYR A 57 5.13 -2.25 -2.58
CA TYR A 57 6.16 -2.43 -3.59
C TYR A 57 6.71 -1.12 -4.17
N ARG A 58 5.84 -0.12 -4.37
CA ARG A 58 6.28 1.24 -4.73
C ARG A 58 7.21 1.81 -3.66
N GLY A 59 6.86 1.68 -2.38
CA GLY A 59 7.71 2.11 -1.28
C GLY A 59 9.07 1.42 -1.26
N LEU A 60 9.10 0.10 -1.47
CA LEU A 60 10.36 -0.65 -1.59
C LEU A 60 11.23 -0.17 -2.75
N SER A 61 10.62 0.21 -3.88
CA SER A 61 11.36 0.72 -5.04
C SER A 61 12.06 2.07 -4.81
N THR A 62 11.70 2.80 -3.75
CA THR A 62 12.37 4.07 -3.40
C THR A 62 13.80 3.88 -2.91
N GLY A 63 14.12 2.71 -2.35
CA GLY A 63 15.42 2.43 -1.74
C GLY A 63 15.71 3.18 -0.43
N ASP A 64 14.78 4.01 0.06
CA ASP A 64 14.93 4.72 1.32
C ASP A 64 14.86 3.73 2.50
N PRO A 65 15.87 3.66 3.39
CA PRO A 65 15.92 2.65 4.45
C PRO A 65 14.70 2.67 5.38
N ALA A 66 14.24 3.86 5.79
CA ALA A 66 13.11 3.99 6.70
C ALA A 66 11.80 3.52 6.05
N THR A 67 11.61 3.88 4.78
CA THR A 67 10.46 3.44 3.97
C THR A 67 10.51 1.93 3.73
N CYS A 68 11.68 1.38 3.39
CA CYS A 68 11.87 -0.05 3.16
C CYS A 68 11.56 -0.87 4.41
N ASP A 69 12.15 -0.54 5.56
CA ASP A 69 11.89 -1.21 6.84
C ASP A 69 10.40 -1.22 7.18
N ARG A 70 9.73 -0.11 6.90
CA ARG A 70 8.30 0.02 7.13
C ARG A 70 7.48 -0.82 6.15
N CYS A 71 7.83 -0.80 4.87
CA CYS A 71 7.17 -1.59 3.84
C CYS A 71 7.32 -3.09 4.09
N LEU A 72 8.48 -3.56 4.55
CA LEU A 72 8.71 -4.97 4.90
C LEU A 72 7.81 -5.43 6.06
N LYS A 73 7.64 -4.62 7.11
CA LYS A 73 6.73 -4.93 8.22
C LYS A 73 5.26 -5.02 7.77
N ILE A 74 4.83 -4.12 6.89
CA ILE A 74 3.47 -4.14 6.35
C ILE A 74 3.30 -5.32 5.39
N HIS A 75 4.30 -5.61 4.57
CA HIS A 75 4.31 -6.73 3.63
C HIS A 75 4.07 -8.06 4.34
N GLU A 76 4.87 -8.36 5.36
CA GLU A 76 4.77 -9.59 6.17
C GLU A 76 3.35 -9.79 6.69
N LYS A 77 2.80 -8.79 7.38
CA LYS A 77 1.47 -8.87 8.00
C LYS A 77 0.33 -8.89 6.99
N LEU A 78 0.48 -8.18 5.88
CA LEU A 78 -0.51 -8.18 4.80
C LEU A 78 -0.53 -9.53 4.09
N ALA A 79 0.64 -10.14 3.85
CA ALA A 79 0.74 -11.46 3.24
C ALA A 79 0.19 -12.56 4.17
N GLU A 80 0.47 -12.50 5.47
CA GLU A 80 -0.13 -13.39 6.48
C GLU A 80 -1.67 -13.33 6.43
N LYS A 81 -2.23 -12.13 6.29
CA LYS A 81 -3.68 -11.91 6.33
C LYS A 81 -4.41 -12.17 5.01
N ALA A 82 -3.83 -11.75 3.89
CA ALA A 82 -4.46 -11.80 2.56
C ALA A 82 -4.04 -13.03 1.73
N GLY A 83 -3.01 -13.75 2.18
CA GLY A 83 -2.38 -14.84 1.45
C GLY A 83 -1.52 -14.37 0.27
N PHE A 84 -0.73 -15.31 -0.28
CA PHE A 84 0.19 -15.03 -1.38
C PHE A 84 -0.48 -14.59 -2.69
N GLY A 85 -1.78 -14.85 -2.86
CA GLY A 85 -2.54 -14.37 -4.01
C GLY A 85 -2.55 -12.85 -4.13
N CYS A 86 -2.49 -12.13 -2.99
CA CYS A 86 -2.37 -10.67 -2.96
C CYS A 86 -1.07 -10.20 -3.64
N ILE A 87 0.05 -10.85 -3.33
CA ILE A 87 1.35 -10.56 -3.94
C ILE A 87 1.31 -10.83 -5.46
N LEU A 88 0.81 -12.00 -5.87
CA LEU A 88 0.77 -12.37 -7.29
C LEU A 88 -0.08 -11.39 -8.10
N ARG A 89 -1.25 -10.98 -7.59
CA ARG A 89 -2.10 -10.00 -8.27
C ARG A 89 -1.45 -8.62 -8.34
N SER A 90 -0.75 -8.18 -7.30
CA SER A 90 -0.01 -6.91 -7.34
C SER A 90 1.14 -6.91 -8.35
N LEU A 91 1.88 -8.02 -8.46
CA LEU A 91 2.99 -8.14 -9.41
C LEU A 91 2.53 -8.35 -10.86
N ALA A 92 1.40 -9.04 -11.06
CA ALA A 92 0.87 -9.31 -12.39
C ALA A 92 0.11 -8.12 -13.00
N ASP A 93 -0.35 -7.17 -12.19
CA ASP A 93 -1.11 -6.01 -12.67
C ASP A 93 -0.19 -4.92 -13.24
N THR A 94 -0.06 -4.93 -14.57
CA THR A 94 0.72 -3.95 -15.35
C THR A 94 -0.09 -2.74 -15.79
N VAL A 95 -1.41 -2.75 -15.58
CA VAL A 95 -2.31 -1.70 -16.06
C VAL A 95 -2.54 -0.65 -14.98
N ASN A 96 -2.81 -1.10 -13.75
CA ASN A 96 -3.11 -0.23 -12.62
C ASN A 96 -1.84 -0.01 -11.78
N THR A 97 -0.89 0.72 -12.37
CA THR A 97 0.36 1.11 -11.72
C THR A 97 0.11 2.24 -10.73
N VAL A 98 0.73 2.15 -9.55
CA VAL A 98 0.52 3.08 -8.43
C VAL A 98 1.66 4.01 -8.20
#